data_AF-A0A971BIV2-F1
#
_entry.id   AF-A0A971BIV2-F1
#
_cell.length_a   1.000
_cell.length_b   1.000
_cell.length_c   1.000
_cell.angle_alpha   90.00
_cell.angle_beta   90.00
_cell.angle_gamma   90.00
#
_symmetry.space_group_name_H-M   'P 1'
#
loop_
_entity.id
_entity.type
_entity.pdbx_description
1 polymer ?
#
loop_
_entity_poly.entity_id
_entity_poly.type
_entity_poly.pdbx_seq_one_letter_code
_entity_poly.pdbx_strand_id
1 'polypeptide(L)'
;ILAINGGRHVAPTFAGDTLFAWSEVLDKQPLPERQDFGALRLRTLAVKNRRAEGFPDKGADGKPDPAVVLDLDYTVLMPRRG
;
A
#
# COMPACT_ATOMS: atom_id res chain seq x y z
N ILE A 1 2.05 2.56 12.94
CA ILE A 1 1.41 1.40 12.28
C ILE A 1 0.65 0.63 13.34
N LEU A 2 -0.61 0.27 13.09
CA LEU A 2 -1.45 -0.52 14.02
C LEU A 2 -1.31 -2.02 13.77
N ALA A 3 -1.13 -2.45 12.52
CA ALA A 3 -0.88 -3.83 12.16
C ALA A 3 -0.12 -3.92 10.83
N ILE A 4 0.64 -5.01 10.64
CA ILE A 4 1.07 -5.49 9.32
C ILE A 4 0.23 -6.73 9.03
N ASN A 5 -0.63 -6.64 8.02
CA ASN A 5 -1.60 -7.69 7.68
C ASN A 5 -0.98 -8.70 6.71
N GLY A 6 -0.06 -8.25 5.86
CA GLY A 6 0.69 -9.09 4.95
C GLY A 6 1.62 -8.26 4.06
N GLY A 7 2.51 -8.92 3.34
CA GLY A 7 3.34 -8.23 2.37
C GLY A 7 4.15 -9.20 1.52
N ARG A 8 4.46 -8.77 0.30
CA ARG A 8 5.28 -9.50 -0.66
C ARG A 8 6.31 -8.57 -1.28
N HIS A 9 7.58 -8.96 -1.17
CA HIS A 9 8.62 -8.45 -2.05
C HIS A 9 8.45 -9.15 -3.40
N VAL A 10 7.92 -8.43 -4.38
CA VAL A 10 7.52 -8.99 -5.68
C VAL A 10 8.73 -9.19 -6.59
N ALA A 11 9.66 -8.24 -6.57
CA ALA A 11 10.89 -8.24 -7.36
C ALA A 11 12.00 -7.48 -6.62
N PRO A 12 13.29 -7.78 -6.88
CA PRO A 12 14.39 -7.07 -6.25
C PRO A 12 14.46 -5.60 -6.68
N THR A 13 14.99 -4.79 -5.78
CA THR A 13 15.37 -3.38 -6.01
C THR A 13 16.88 -3.26 -5.88
N PHE A 14 17.50 -2.43 -6.70
CA PHE A 14 18.95 -2.21 -6.71
C PHE A 14 19.29 -0.73 -6.52
N ALA A 15 20.55 -0.45 -6.18
CA ALA A 15 21.05 0.92 -6.18
C ALA A 15 20.87 1.55 -7.58
N GLY A 16 20.36 2.78 -7.61
CA GLY A 16 20.01 3.49 -8.84
C GLY A 16 18.54 3.37 -9.24
N ASP A 17 17.78 2.42 -8.68
CA ASP A 17 16.32 2.40 -8.86
C ASP A 17 15.66 3.57 -8.14
N THR A 18 14.74 4.26 -8.83
CA THR A 18 13.84 5.23 -8.22
C THR A 18 12.51 4.58 -7.91
N LEU A 19 12.08 4.61 -6.65
CA LEU A 19 10.81 4.04 -6.23
C LEU A 19 9.70 5.10 -6.19
N PHE A 20 8.56 4.74 -6.75
CA PHE A 20 7.29 5.43 -6.58
C PHE A 20 6.32 4.48 -5.89
N ALA A 21 5.27 5.03 -5.29
CA ALA A 21 4.26 4.22 -4.63
C ALA A 21 2.87 4.83 -4.78
N TRP A 22 1.87 3.96 -4.66
CA TRP A 22 0.48 4.34 -4.49
C TRP A 22 -0.17 3.44 -3.45
N SER A 23 -1.25 3.92 -2.85
CA SER A 23 -1.98 3.20 -1.81
C SER A 23 -3.47 3.12 -2.12
N GLU A 24 -4.04 1.93 -1.96
CA GLU A 24 -5.47 1.69 -1.95
C GLU A 24 -5.97 1.68 -0.50
N VAL A 25 -7.10 2.32 -0.23
CA VAL A 25 -7.80 2.16 1.04
C VAL A 25 -8.69 0.93 0.94
N LEU A 26 -8.27 -0.17 1.56
CA LEU A 26 -9.02 -1.43 1.57
C LEU A 26 -10.18 -1.40 2.57
N ASP A 27 -9.99 -0.76 3.72
CA ASP A 27 -11.00 -0.70 4.77
C ASP A 27 -10.84 0.53 5.68
N LYS A 28 -11.94 0.95 6.32
CA LYS A 28 -11.99 2.03 7.32
C LYS A 28 -12.76 1.55 8.54
N GLN A 29 -12.08 1.45 9.68
CA GLN A 29 -12.67 0.92 10.90
C GLN A 29 -12.68 1.97 12.01
N PRO A 30 -13.78 2.14 12.76
CA PRO A 30 -13.74 2.88 14.02
C PRO A 30 -12.87 2.11 15.03
N LEU A 31 -12.23 2.84 15.93
CA LEU A 31 -11.61 2.20 17.09
C LEU A 31 -12.63 2.08 18.22
N PRO A 32 -12.67 0.95 18.94
CA PRO A 32 -13.44 0.85 20.17
C PRO A 32 -13.05 1.97 21.14
N GLU A 33 -14.04 2.59 21.78
CA GLU A 33 -13.86 3.58 22.86
C GLU A 33 -13.12 4.88 22.45
N ARG A 34 -12.84 5.09 21.16
CA ARG A 34 -12.16 6.29 20.65
C ARG A 34 -12.91 6.90 19.47
N GLN A 35 -13.22 8.19 19.56
CA GLN A 35 -13.92 8.93 18.50
C GLN A 35 -12.99 9.88 17.73
N ASP A 36 -11.84 10.23 18.33
CA ASP A 36 -10.81 11.10 17.79
C ASP A 36 -9.88 10.40 16.77
N PHE A 37 -9.91 9.07 16.72
CA PHE A 37 -9.15 8.27 15.76
C PHE A 37 -9.96 7.13 15.14
N GLY A 38 -9.54 6.70 13.96
CA GLY A 38 -9.95 5.47 13.30
C GLY A 38 -8.75 4.72 12.74
N ALA A 39 -9.00 3.51 12.24
CA ALA A 39 -8.02 2.69 11.56
C ALA A 39 -8.31 2.66 10.05
N LEU A 40 -7.27 2.82 9.23
CA LEU A 40 -7.35 2.56 7.79
C LEU A 40 -6.49 1.34 7.46
N ARG A 41 -7.08 0.33 6.83
CA ARG A 41 -6.31 -0.75 6.19
C ARG A 41 -5.93 -0.29 4.80
N LEU A 42 -4.63 -0.23 4.54
CA LEU A 42 -4.05 0.24 3.29
C LEU A 42 -3.31 -0.90 2.61
N ARG A 43 -3.46 -0.99 1.29
CA ARG A 43 -2.55 -1.75 0.42
C ARG A 43 -1.68 -0.77 -0.32
N THR A 44 -0.37 -0.78 -0.07
CA THR A 44 0.60 0.07 -0.76
C THR A 44 1.41 -0.78 -1.72
N LEU A 45 1.41 -0.40 -3.00
CA LEU A 45 2.32 -0.95 -3.99
C LEU A 45 3.45 0.03 -4.27
N ALA A 46 4.68 -0.48 -4.26
CA ALA A 46 5.84 0.25 -4.74
C ALA A 46 6.27 -0.25 -6.12
N VAL A 47 6.55 0.69 -7.01
CA VAL A 47 7.04 0.44 -8.36
C VAL A 47 8.37 1.12 -8.60
N LYS A 48 9.27 0.46 -9.34
CA LYS A 48 10.57 1.01 -9.71
C LYS A 48 10.57 1.64 -11.10
N ASN A 49 11.27 2.77 -11.24
CA ASN A 49 11.58 3.48 -12.49
C ASN A 49 10.34 3.80 -13.35
N ARG A 50 9.18 3.91 -12.70
CA ARG A 50 7.90 4.23 -13.33
C ARG A 50 7.05 5.03 -12.35
N ARG A 51 6.39 6.08 -12.84
CA ARG A 51 5.43 6.86 -12.05
C ARG A 51 4.26 5.97 -11.62
N ALA A 52 3.72 6.21 -10.43
CA ALA A 52 2.57 5.45 -9.92
C ALA A 52 1.22 5.86 -10.54
N GLU A 53 1.23 6.78 -11.51
CA GLU A 53 0.06 7.19 -12.29
C GLU A 53 -0.55 5.97 -13.01
N GLY A 54 -1.87 5.85 -12.95
CA GLY A 54 -2.59 4.69 -13.48
C GLY A 54 -2.55 3.44 -12.60
N PHE A 55 -2.02 3.54 -11.37
CA PHE A 55 -2.09 2.50 -10.33
C PHE A 55 -1.59 1.12 -10.82
N PRO A 56 -0.33 1.00 -11.25
CA PRO A 56 0.23 -0.28 -11.70
C PRO A 56 0.14 -1.35 -10.59
N ASP A 57 -0.55 -2.46 -10.90
CA ASP A 57 -0.75 -3.62 -10.01
C ASP A 57 -0.51 -4.94 -10.76
N LYS A 58 -1.54 -5.46 -11.44
CA LYS A 58 -1.50 -6.70 -12.21
C LYS A 58 -1.91 -6.46 -13.65
N GLY A 59 -1.28 -7.20 -14.56
CA GLY A 59 -1.68 -7.25 -15.97
C GLY A 59 -2.96 -8.07 -16.18
N ALA A 60 -3.45 -8.10 -17.42
CA ALA A 60 -4.64 -8.87 -17.80
C ALA A 60 -4.50 -10.39 -17.56
N ASP A 61 -3.27 -10.90 -17.49
CA ASP A 61 -2.95 -12.30 -17.18
C ASP A 61 -2.88 -12.58 -15.66
N GLY A 62 -3.17 -11.58 -14.83
CA GLY A 62 -3.14 -11.67 -13.37
C GLY A 62 -1.74 -11.63 -12.77
N LYS A 63 -0.68 -11.51 -13.58
CA LYS A 63 0.69 -11.39 -13.07
C LYS A 63 0.96 -9.96 -12.63
N PRO A 64 1.83 -9.76 -11.62
CA PRO A 64 2.25 -8.42 -11.21
C PRO A 64 2.86 -7.67 -12.39
N ASP A 65 2.61 -6.37 -12.45
CA ASP A 65 3.30 -5.46 -13.35
C ASP A 65 4.82 -5.58 -13.10
N PRO A 66 5.66 -5.68 -14.15
CA PRO A 66 7.11 -5.86 -13.98
C PRO A 66 7.81 -4.75 -13.19
N ALA A 67 7.19 -3.57 -13.08
CA ALA A 67 7.71 -2.48 -12.26
C ALA A 67 7.43 -2.68 -10.77
N VAL A 68 6.46 -3.51 -10.37
CA VAL A 68 6.10 -3.73 -8.96
C VAL A 68 7.21 -4.49 -8.23
N VAL A 69 7.68 -3.91 -7.13
CA VAL A 69 8.71 -4.48 -6.27
C VAL A 69 8.19 -4.81 -4.87
N LEU A 70 7.12 -4.14 -4.43
CA LEU A 70 6.50 -4.36 -3.12
C LEU A 70 4.98 -4.29 -3.24
N ASP A 71 4.32 -5.20 -2.54
CA ASP A 71 2.89 -5.16 -2.24
C ASP A 71 2.75 -5.33 -0.72
N LEU A 72 2.30 -4.29 -0.02
CA LEU A 72 2.24 -4.24 1.44
C LEU A 72 0.82 -3.93 1.92
N ASP A 73 0.25 -4.82 2.73
CA ASP A 73 -1.05 -4.67 3.38
C ASP A 73 -0.87 -4.42 4.88
N TYR A 74 -1.31 -3.26 5.35
CA TYR A 74 -1.06 -2.79 6.70
C TYR A 74 -2.13 -1.81 7.17
N THR A 75 -2.34 -1.77 8.48
CA THR A 75 -3.28 -0.86 9.11
C THR A 75 -2.56 0.32 9.75
N VAL A 76 -3.05 1.53 9.49
CA VAL A 76 -2.56 2.78 10.09
C VAL A 76 -3.61 3.40 11.00
N LEU A 77 -3.14 4.18 11.98
CA LEU A 77 -3.99 5.03 12.82
C LEU A 77 -4.17 6.38 12.12
N MET A 78 -5.40 6.88 12.04
CA MET A 78 -5.72 8.17 11.41
C MET A 78 -6.65 9.01 12.29
N PRO A 79 -6.33 10.29 12.53
CA PRO A 79 -7.24 11.21 13.21
C PRO A 79 -8.58 11.32 12.49
N ARG A 80 -9.67 11.47 13.26
CA ARG A 80 -11.00 11.76 12.75
C ARG A 80 -11.35 13.21 13.03
N ARG A 81 -12.16 13.80 12.14
CA ARG A 81 -12.72 15.13 12.38
C ARG A 81 -13.74 15.04 13.52
N GLY A 82 -13.56 15.87 14.53
CA GLY A 82 -14.51 16.07 15.64
C GLY A 82 -15.63 17.04 15.28
#